data_AF-A0A932RWM6-F1
#
_entry.id   AF-A0A932RWM6-F1
#
_cell.length_a   1.000
_cell.length_b   1.000
_cell.length_c   1.000
_cell.angle_alpha   90.00
_cell.angle_beta   90.00
_cell.angle_gamma   90.00
#
_symmetry.space_group_name_H-M   'P 1'
#
loop_
_entity.id
_entity.type
_entity.pdbx_description
1 polymer ?
#
loop_
_entity_poly.entity_id
_entity_poly.type
_entity_poly.pdbx_seq_one_letter_code
_entity_poly.pdbx_strand_id
1 'polypeptide(L)'
;MRRVLAARVASSTVSEQTLWDDMVHTFTPGMVNFCDRNFFSMDRFRRAAATGAHLIWRVKNGKKSLPATVIRTLADGSHLVRLRESTSWESRDALPQC
;
A
#
# COMPACT_ATOMS: atom_id res chain seq x y z
N MET A 1 20.00 -9.46 -19.19
CA MET A 1 19.18 -8.49 -19.94
C MET A 1 18.37 -7.67 -18.95
N ARG A 2 18.62 -6.36 -18.81
CA ARG A 2 17.74 -5.46 -18.02
C ARG A 2 16.62 -4.99 -18.94
N ARG A 3 15.36 -5.14 -18.51
CA ARG A 3 14.17 -4.65 -19.23
C ARG A 3 13.47 -3.62 -18.36
N VAL A 4 13.11 -2.49 -18.94
CA VAL A 4 12.22 -1.50 -18.32
C VAL A 4 10.81 -1.79 -18.84
N LEU A 5 9.86 -1.99 -17.92
CA LEU A 5 8.46 -2.26 -18.23
C LEU A 5 7.60 -1.14 -17.64
N ALA A 6 6.57 -0.74 -18.38
CA ALA A 6 5.52 0.16 -17.93
C ALA A 6 5.98 1.53 -17.38
N ALA A 7 7.14 2.05 -17.80
CA ALA A 7 7.57 3.38 -17.40
C ALA A 7 6.50 4.45 -17.71
N ARG A 8 6.33 5.39 -16.78
CA ARG A 8 5.45 6.55 -16.91
C ARG A 8 6.24 7.80 -16.55
N VAL A 9 6.04 8.87 -17.30
CA VAL A 9 6.68 10.17 -17.09
C VAL A 9 5.62 11.25 -17.31
N ALA A 10 5.59 12.25 -16.44
CA ALA A 10 4.75 13.43 -16.56
C ALA A 10 5.47 14.66 -16.01
N SER A 11 4.80 15.82 -16.03
CA SER A 11 5.32 17.05 -15.45
C SER A 11 5.54 16.92 -13.94
N SER A 12 6.37 17.81 -13.38
CA SER A 12 6.65 17.88 -11.94
C SER A 12 5.43 18.21 -11.08
N THR A 13 4.33 18.64 -11.69
CA THR A 13 3.05 18.90 -11.02
C THR A 13 2.22 17.64 -10.81
N VAL A 14 2.57 16.51 -11.45
CA VAL A 14 1.87 15.24 -11.32
C VAL A 14 2.54 14.41 -10.24
N SER A 15 1.73 13.88 -9.32
CA SER A 15 2.26 13.05 -8.24
C SER A 15 2.72 11.68 -8.78
N GLU A 16 3.78 11.13 -8.19
CA GLU A 16 4.24 9.74 -8.48
C GLU A 16 3.13 8.72 -8.23
N GLN A 17 2.29 9.01 -7.25
CA GLN A 17 1.09 8.26 -6.91
C GLN A 17 0.11 8.18 -8.10
N THR A 18 -0.15 9.30 -8.78
CA THR A 18 -1.00 9.32 -9.99
C THR A 18 -0.39 8.46 -11.09
N LEU A 19 0.92 8.59 -11.35
CA LEU A 19 1.60 7.80 -12.37
C LEU A 19 1.55 6.29 -12.08
N TRP A 20 1.64 5.92 -10.81
CA TRP A 20 1.53 4.53 -10.40
C TRP A 20 0.11 4.00 -10.56
N ASP A 21 -0.93 4.81 -10.31
CA ASP A 21 -2.32 4.42 -10.53
C ASP A 21 -2.58 4.07 -12.00
N ASP A 22 -1.96 4.82 -12.91
CA ASP A 22 -2.00 4.58 -14.35
C ASP A 22 -1.11 3.41 -14.81
N MET A 23 -0.34 2.80 -13.90
CA MET A 23 0.61 1.75 -14.21
C MET A 23 0.25 0.40 -13.58
N VAL A 24 -0.40 0.39 -12.41
CA VAL A 24 -0.60 -0.83 -11.60
C VAL A 24 -1.24 -1.98 -12.37
N HIS A 25 -2.12 -1.70 -13.34
CA HIS A 25 -2.78 -2.71 -14.18
C HIS A 25 -1.82 -3.50 -15.09
N THR A 26 -0.58 -3.04 -15.24
CA THR A 26 0.45 -3.74 -16.02
C THR A 26 1.17 -4.82 -15.21
N PHE A 27 0.94 -4.89 -13.90
CA PHE A 27 1.50 -5.95 -13.07
C PHE A 27 0.86 -7.28 -13.42
N THR A 28 1.69 -8.33 -13.42
CA THR A 28 1.27 -9.68 -13.77
C THR A 28 1.77 -10.67 -12.72
N PRO A 29 1.15 -11.85 -12.60
CA PRO A 29 1.66 -12.92 -11.75
C PRO A 29 3.13 -13.24 -12.06
N GLY A 30 3.93 -13.45 -11.01
CA GLY A 30 5.37 -13.68 -11.12
C GLY A 30 6.23 -12.41 -11.07
N MET A 31 5.62 -11.22 -11.08
CA MET A 31 6.34 -9.96 -10.80
C MET A 31 6.45 -9.70 -9.29
N VAL A 32 7.50 -8.98 -8.90
CA VAL A 32 7.66 -8.42 -7.54
C VAL A 32 7.61 -6.90 -7.61
N ASN A 33 6.64 -6.29 -6.93
CA ASN A 33 6.48 -4.85 -6.84
C ASN A 33 7.07 -4.31 -5.53
N PHE A 34 8.09 -3.46 -5.66
CA PHE A 34 8.70 -2.72 -4.57
C PHE A 34 8.17 -1.28 -4.52
N CYS A 35 7.75 -0.82 -3.34
CA CYS A 35 7.32 0.55 -3.12
C CYS A 35 7.95 1.11 -1.83
N ASP A 36 8.28 2.41 -1.85
CA ASP A 36 8.90 3.08 -0.72
C ASP A 36 7.89 3.65 0.31
N ARG A 37 8.39 4.23 1.40
CA ARG A 37 7.66 4.90 2.46
C ARG A 37 6.73 5.98 1.88
N ASN A 38 5.62 6.20 2.57
CA ASN A 38 4.55 7.14 2.19
C ASN A 38 3.79 6.76 0.90
N PHE A 39 4.09 5.62 0.30
CA PHE A 39 3.34 5.12 -0.86
C PHE A 39 2.09 4.31 -0.47
N PHE A 40 2.12 3.70 0.71
CA PHE A 40 1.07 2.80 1.17
C PHE A 40 -0.27 3.53 1.37
N SER A 41 -1.28 3.04 0.66
CA SER A 41 -2.70 3.21 0.99
C SER A 41 -3.39 1.85 0.90
N MET A 42 -4.46 1.64 1.67
CA MET A 42 -5.21 0.37 1.63
C MET A 42 -5.76 0.08 0.24
N ASP A 43 -6.25 1.10 -0.47
CA ASP A 43 -6.73 0.98 -1.85
C ASP A 43 -5.61 0.54 -2.81
N ARG A 44 -4.47 1.23 -2.83
CA ARG A 44 -3.35 0.91 -3.72
C ARG A 44 -2.81 -0.49 -3.42
N PHE A 45 -2.66 -0.84 -2.14
CA PHE A 45 -2.19 -2.16 -1.75
C PHE A 45 -3.13 -3.28 -2.24
N ARG A 46 -4.45 -3.08 -2.12
CA ARG A 46 -5.45 -4.02 -2.65
C ARG A 46 -5.40 -4.12 -4.18
N ARG A 47 -5.31 -2.99 -4.89
CA ARG A 47 -5.20 -2.98 -6.36
C ARG A 47 -3.96 -3.72 -6.83
N ALA A 48 -2.81 -3.48 -6.19
CA ALA A 48 -1.57 -4.18 -6.51
C ALA A 48 -1.68 -5.68 -6.23
N ALA A 49 -2.23 -6.07 -5.08
CA ALA A 49 -2.40 -7.48 -4.72
C ALA A 49 -3.36 -8.22 -5.68
N ALA A 50 -4.41 -7.55 -6.15
CA ALA A 50 -5.38 -8.11 -7.09
C ALA A 50 -4.77 -8.49 -8.45
N THR A 51 -3.62 -7.91 -8.82
CA THR A 51 -2.90 -8.27 -10.05
C THR A 51 -2.18 -9.63 -9.99
N GLY A 52 -2.09 -10.22 -8.79
CA GLY A 52 -1.33 -11.45 -8.55
C GLY A 52 0.18 -11.25 -8.44
N ALA A 53 0.67 -10.00 -8.47
CA ALA A 53 2.07 -9.70 -8.19
C ALA A 53 2.40 -9.88 -6.69
N HIS A 54 3.64 -10.26 -6.40
CA HIS A 54 4.18 -10.26 -5.05
C HIS A 54 4.56 -8.83 -4.63
N LEU A 55 4.27 -8.44 -3.39
CA LEU A 55 4.44 -7.05 -2.94
C LEU A 55 5.50 -6.95 -1.82
N ILE A 56 6.44 -6.02 -1.95
CA ILE A 56 7.41 -5.66 -0.91
C ILE A 56 7.36 -4.15 -0.70
N TRP A 57 6.52 -3.71 0.24
CA TRP A 57 6.25 -2.29 0.46
C TRP A 57 6.85 -1.83 1.79
N ARG A 58 7.69 -0.81 1.73
CA ARG A 58 8.25 -0.20 2.94
C ARG A 58 7.23 0.75 3.53
N VAL A 59 6.73 0.44 4.72
CA VAL A 59 5.80 1.30 5.46
C VAL A 59 6.48 1.91 6.67
N LYS A 60 6.08 3.13 7.04
CA LYS A 60 6.59 3.76 8.27
C LYS A 60 6.02 2.99 9.47
N ASN A 61 6.87 2.61 10.42
CA ASN A 61 6.39 2.03 11.66
C ASN A 61 5.68 3.11 12.50
N GLY A 62 4.39 2.92 12.77
CA GLY A 62 3.60 3.87 13.56
C GLY A 62 2.11 3.52 13.56
N LYS A 63 1.43 3.81 14.67
CA LYS A 63 0.01 3.46 14.90
C LYS A 63 -0.94 3.95 13.80
N LYS A 64 -0.58 5.02 13.07
CA LYS A 64 -1.38 5.61 11.98
C LYS A 64 -0.94 5.20 10.56
N SER A 65 0.23 4.56 10.43
CA SER A 65 0.89 4.35 9.14
C SER A 65 0.57 2.99 8.53
N LEU A 66 0.34 1.98 9.37
CA LEU A 66 -0.05 0.65 8.94
C LEU A 66 -1.16 0.18 9.88
N PRO A 67 -2.42 0.12 9.43
CA PRO A 67 -3.52 -0.36 10.25
C PRO A 67 -3.54 -1.90 10.23
N ALA A 68 -2.52 -2.48 10.84
CA ALA A 68 -2.28 -3.91 10.93
C ALA A 68 -2.51 -4.39 12.37
N THR A 69 -3.25 -5.48 12.51
CA THR A 69 -3.30 -6.27 13.74
C THR A 69 -2.48 -7.54 13.56
N VAL A 70 -1.50 -7.76 14.43
CA VAL A 70 -0.71 -9.01 14.41
C VAL A 70 -1.63 -10.17 14.80
N ILE A 71 -1.72 -11.18 13.95
CA ILE A 71 -2.43 -12.44 14.23
C ILE A 71 -1.48 -13.42 14.91
N ARG A 72 -0.28 -13.60 14.35
CA ARG A 72 0.78 -14.43 14.93
C ARG A 72 2.15 -13.96 14.52
N THR A 73 3.13 -14.20 15.37
CA THR A 73 4.56 -14.15 15.02
C THR A 73 4.97 -15.54 14.52
N LEU A 74 5.67 -15.56 13.40
CA LEU A 74 6.23 -16.76 12.78
C LEU A 74 7.59 -17.09 13.40
N ALA A 75 8.07 -18.32 13.21
CA ALA A 75 9.32 -18.80 13.80
C ALA A 75 10.56 -18.02 13.32
N ASP A 76 10.48 -17.41 12.14
CA ASP A 76 11.52 -16.54 11.56
C ASP A 76 11.49 -15.10 12.10
N GLY A 77 10.57 -14.81 13.04
CA GLY A 77 10.38 -13.48 13.62
C GLY A 77 9.50 -12.54 12.79
N SER A 78 9.02 -12.97 11.62
CA SER A 78 8.07 -12.18 10.83
C SER A 78 6.65 -12.28 11.41
N HIS A 79 5.76 -11.36 11.03
CA HIS A 79 4.39 -11.34 11.54
C HIS A 79 3.38 -11.60 10.43
N LEU A 80 2.47 -12.54 10.68
CA LEU A 80 1.22 -12.61 9.94
C LEU A 80 0.27 -11.56 10.50
N VAL A 81 -0.13 -10.62 9.67
CA VAL A 81 -0.98 -9.49 10.07
C VAL A 81 -2.30 -9.49 9.32
N ARG A 82 -3.35 -8.99 9.97
CA ARG A 82 -4.59 -8.58 9.32
C ARG A 82 -4.54 -7.07 9.08
N LEU A 83 -4.58 -6.68 7.81
CA LEU A 83 -4.80 -5.29 7.44
C LEU A 83 -6.30 -4.99 7.53
N ARG A 84 -6.66 -3.93 8.27
CA ARG A 84 -8.02 -3.39 8.32
C ARG A 84 -7.93 -1.90 8.07
N GLU A 85 -8.91 -1.28 7.44
CA GLU A 85 -8.95 0.18 7.47
C GLU A 85 -9.12 0.64 8.92
N SER A 86 -8.25 1.55 9.37
CA SER A 86 -8.38 2.14 10.69
C SER A 86 -9.64 3.01 10.73
N THR A 87 -10.53 2.71 11.66
CA THR A 87 -11.77 3.44 12.02
C THR A 87 -11.54 4.90 12.44
N SER A 88 -10.32 5.44 12.36
CA SER A 88 -9.96 6.73 12.96
C SER A 88 -10.51 7.97 12.23
N TRP A 89 -11.48 7.81 11.33
CA TRP A 89 -12.24 8.93 10.76
C TRP A 89 -13.54 9.22 11.54
N GLU A 90 -14.01 8.30 12.39
CA GLU A 90 -15.24 8.48 13.19
C GLU A 90 -15.11 9.46 14.39
N SER A 91 -13.99 10.17 14.54
CA SER A 91 -13.79 11.12 15.65
C SER A 91 -13.90 12.60 15.25
N ARG A 92 -14.38 12.93 14.04
CA ARG A 92 -14.64 14.33 13.64
C ARG A 92 -16.12 14.72 13.52
N ASP A 93 -17.04 13.75 13.56
CA ASP A 93 -18.48 14.00 13.41
C ASP A 93 -19.32 13.59 14.63
N ALA A 94 -18.72 13.55 15.81
CA ALA A 94 -19.50 13.54 17.06
C ALA A 94 -19.97 14.97 17.35
N LEU A 95 -21.15 15.32 16.81
CA LEU A 95 -21.91 16.48 17.27
C LEU A 95 -22.09 16.39 18.80
N PRO A 96 -21.99 17.52 19.54
CA PRO A 96 -22.27 17.50 20.97
C PRO A 96 -23.74 17.12 21.19
N GLN A 97 -23.97 16.00 21.87
CA GLN A 97 -25.29 15.67 22.41
C GLN A 97 -25.39 16.27 23.82
N CYS A 98 -26.32 17.22 23.95
CA CYS A 98 -26.94 17.80 25.15
C CYS A 98 -26.04 18.09 26.37
#